data_AF-A0A523T907-F1
#
_entry.id   AF-A0A523T907-F1
#
_cell.length_a   1.000
_cell.length_b   1.000
_cell.length_c   1.000
_cell.angle_alpha   90.00
_cell.angle_beta   90.00
_cell.angle_gamma   90.00
#
_symmetry.space_group_name_H-M   'P 1'
#
loop_
_entity.id
_entity.type
_entity.pdbx_description
1 polymer ?
#
loop_
_entity_poly.entity_id
_entity_poly.type
_entity_poly.pdbx_seq_one_letter_code
_entity_poly.pdbx_strand_id
1 'polypeptide(L)'
;MMLKNIVSQGWYPLLITVLASVGYLYEWPVEALIPILVIILVIGLATTAISAREKEMERASLKIRELAGYFNRRFTGDSSLSIFAIIASLFKVDDPKLWQWARACDMAQRIFNTWCDSFTSRLESDARTGRLPSHLRLYLNELWLISSHYYEFVEQFYEVAEKIELPPETSEQYNKFVTEYNAFAQDFRDSISKLRKVAKTQIEPPSIQFARELAK
;
A
#
# COMPACT_ATOMS: atom_id res chain seq x y z
N MET A 1 -26.85 -7.30 14.15
CA MET A 1 -26.18 -6.38 13.20
C MET A 1 -26.58 -4.92 13.43
N MET A 2 -27.87 -4.60 13.66
CA MET A 2 -28.31 -3.22 13.94
C MET A 2 -27.71 -2.62 15.23
N LEU A 3 -27.61 -3.37 16.34
CA LEU A 3 -27.06 -2.84 17.60
C LEU A 3 -25.60 -2.36 17.47
N LYS A 4 -24.79 -3.03 16.63
CA LYS A 4 -23.37 -2.71 16.42
C LYS A 4 -23.20 -1.39 15.65
N ASN A 5 -24.05 -1.15 14.64
CA ASN A 5 -24.06 0.11 13.90
C ASN A 5 -24.60 1.26 14.75
N ILE A 6 -25.62 1.01 15.58
CA ILE A 6 -26.20 2.03 16.48
C ILE A 6 -25.17 2.49 17.53
N VAL A 7 -24.41 1.57 18.12
CA VAL A 7 -23.37 1.91 19.11
C VAL A 7 -22.19 2.70 18.50
N SER A 8 -21.87 2.49 17.21
CA SER A 8 -20.76 3.17 16.53
C SER A 8 -21.01 4.64 16.13
N GLN A 9 -22.25 5.13 16.28
CA GLN A 9 -22.67 6.42 15.72
C GLN A 9 -22.69 7.60 16.70
N GLY A 10 -22.04 7.47 17.86
CA GLY A 10 -21.92 8.58 18.82
C GLY A 10 -23.18 8.82 19.66
N TRP A 11 -23.86 7.74 20.08
CA TRP A 11 -25.07 7.82 20.92
C TRP A 11 -24.79 8.04 22.41
N TYR A 12 -23.55 7.83 22.87
CA TYR A 12 -23.20 7.99 24.29
C TYR A 12 -23.42 9.42 24.83
N PRO A 13 -23.18 10.52 24.09
CA PRO A 13 -23.51 11.87 24.58
C PRO A 13 -25.02 12.04 24.73
N LEU A 14 -25.83 11.50 23.81
CA LEU A 14 -27.29 11.51 23.91
C LEU A 14 -27.77 10.70 25.13
N LEU A 15 -27.22 9.51 25.33
CA LEU A 15 -27.51 8.67 26.50
C LEU A 15 -27.11 9.37 27.80
N ILE A 16 -25.94 9.98 27.87
CA ILE A 16 -25.47 10.75 29.03
C ILE A 16 -26.44 11.89 29.32
N THR A 17 -26.83 12.67 28.30
CA THR A 17 -27.77 13.79 28.46
C THR A 17 -29.13 13.32 28.95
N VAL A 18 -29.68 12.25 28.36
CA VAL A 18 -30.98 11.70 28.78
C VAL A 18 -30.91 11.14 30.21
N LEU A 19 -29.87 10.37 30.55
CA LEU A 19 -29.72 9.81 31.90
C LEU A 19 -29.51 10.91 32.95
N ALA A 20 -28.77 11.97 32.61
CA ALA A 20 -28.57 13.11 33.48
C ALA A 20 -29.88 13.89 33.70
N SER A 21 -30.67 14.13 32.64
CA SER A 21 -31.98 14.79 32.74
C SER A 21 -32.98 13.98 33.56
N VAL A 22 -33.05 12.66 33.35
CA VAL A 22 -33.94 11.77 34.12
C VAL A 22 -33.47 11.65 35.58
N GLY A 23 -32.17 11.45 35.81
CA GLY A 23 -31.61 11.39 37.16
C GLY A 23 -31.83 12.67 37.96
N TYR A 24 -31.77 13.84 37.31
CA TYR A 24 -32.11 15.12 37.92
C TYR A 24 -33.61 15.24 38.24
N LEU A 25 -34.49 14.86 37.32
CA LEU A 25 -35.95 14.95 37.50
C LEU A 25 -36.48 14.01 38.60
N TYR A 26 -35.86 12.84 38.77
CA TYR A 26 -36.26 11.83 39.76
C TYR A 26 -35.37 11.85 41.02
N GLU A 27 -34.53 12.88 41.19
CA GLU A 27 -33.66 13.08 42.36
C GLU A 27 -32.81 11.85 42.72
N TRP A 28 -32.24 11.19 41.71
CA TRP A 28 -31.36 10.06 41.94
C TRP A 28 -30.12 10.48 42.74
N PRO A 29 -29.60 9.61 43.64
CA PRO A 29 -28.43 9.94 44.43
C PRO A 29 -27.24 10.22 43.50
N VAL A 30 -26.69 11.43 43.64
CA VAL A 30 -25.60 11.95 42.80
C VAL A 30 -24.36 11.04 42.89
N GLU A 31 -24.13 10.46 44.06
CA GLU A 31 -23.06 9.51 44.35
C GLU A 31 -23.11 8.25 43.46
N ALA A 32 -24.31 7.83 43.04
CA ALA A 32 -24.50 6.71 42.11
C ALA A 32 -24.58 7.15 40.65
N LEU A 33 -25.15 8.33 40.38
CA LEU A 33 -25.32 8.84 39.01
C LEU A 33 -23.99 9.19 38.34
N ILE A 34 -23.11 9.91 39.04
CA ILE A 34 -21.79 10.33 38.53
C ILE A 34 -20.95 9.15 38.03
N PRO A 35 -20.70 8.08 38.82
CA PRO A 35 -19.87 6.97 38.36
C PRO A 35 -20.47 6.24 37.15
N ILE A 36 -21.80 6.12 37.07
CA ILE A 36 -22.48 5.52 35.90
C ILE A 36 -22.20 6.35 34.64
N LEU A 37 -22.36 7.68 34.72
CA LEU A 37 -22.08 8.57 33.59
C LEU A 37 -20.61 8.53 33.17
N VAL A 38 -19.67 8.47 34.12
CA VAL A 38 -18.24 8.34 33.85
C VAL A 38 -17.93 7.03 33.13
N ILE A 39 -18.51 5.90 33.57
CA ILE A 39 -18.33 4.60 32.90
C ILE A 39 -18.85 4.64 31.46
N ILE A 40 -20.05 5.20 31.25
CA ILE A 40 -20.64 5.35 29.90
C ILE A 40 -19.73 6.22 29.01
N LEU A 41 -19.18 7.30 29.55
CA LEU A 41 -18.27 8.17 28.83
C LEU A 41 -16.98 7.43 28.42
N VAL A 42 -16.35 6.70 29.35
CA VAL A 42 -15.12 5.94 29.06
C VAL A 42 -15.38 4.87 28.00
N ILE A 43 -16.48 4.12 28.10
CA ILE A 43 -16.86 3.13 27.08
C ILE A 43 -17.10 3.81 25.73
N GLY A 44 -17.83 4.92 25.70
CA GLY A 44 -18.12 5.67 24.47
C GLY A 44 -16.86 6.23 23.79
N LEU A 45 -15.91 6.73 24.57
CA LEU A 45 -14.61 7.17 24.06
C LEU A 45 -13.78 5.99 23.52
N ALA A 46 -13.78 4.85 24.22
CA ALA A 46 -13.07 3.67 23.74
C ALA A 46 -13.66 3.14 22.42
N THR A 47 -14.98 3.04 22.31
CA THR A 47 -15.63 2.55 21.08
C THR A 47 -15.45 3.49 19.90
N THR A 48 -15.52 4.81 20.11
CA THR A 48 -15.24 5.80 19.06
C THR A 48 -13.80 5.77 18.60
N ALA A 49 -12.85 5.65 19.53
CA ALA A 49 -11.43 5.51 19.20
C ALA A 49 -11.15 4.23 18.37
N ILE A 50 -11.75 3.10 18.74
CA ILE A 50 -11.64 1.84 17.99
C ILE A 50 -12.24 1.98 16.59
N SER A 51 -13.45 2.53 16.47
CA SER A 51 -14.11 2.69 15.18
C SER A 51 -13.38 3.68 14.25
N ALA A 52 -12.82 4.75 14.81
CA ALA A 52 -11.97 5.67 14.05
C ALA A 52 -10.75 4.94 13.48
N ARG A 53 -10.10 4.11 14.31
CA ARG A 53 -8.95 3.30 13.89
C ARG A 53 -9.33 2.26 12.83
N GLU A 54 -10.47 1.58 12.96
CA GLU A 54 -10.96 0.65 11.94
C GLU A 54 -11.16 1.34 10.59
N LYS A 55 -11.79 2.52 10.55
CA LYS A 55 -11.96 3.31 9.33
C LYS A 55 -10.63 3.75 8.72
N GLU A 56 -9.64 4.11 9.53
CA GLU A 56 -8.30 4.41 9.04
C GLU A 56 -7.62 3.18 8.42
N MET A 57 -7.76 2.01 9.05
CA MET A 57 -7.24 0.75 8.51
C MET A 57 -7.92 0.37 7.19
N GLU A 58 -9.24 0.55 7.08
CA GLU A 58 -9.98 0.34 5.84
C GLU A 58 -9.47 1.24 4.71
N ARG A 59 -9.36 2.55 4.96
CA ARG A 59 -8.83 3.50 3.95
C ARG A 59 -7.41 3.14 3.52
N ALA A 60 -6.56 2.79 4.47
CA ALA A 60 -5.19 2.43 4.17
C ALA A 60 -5.11 1.12 3.38
N SER A 61 -6.01 0.17 3.66
CA SER A 61 -6.13 -1.07 2.91
C SER A 61 -6.56 -0.85 1.46
N LEU A 62 -7.50 0.08 1.22
CA LEU A 62 -7.90 0.49 -0.12
C LEU A 62 -6.72 1.12 -0.88
N LYS A 63 -5.95 2.00 -0.24
CA LYS A 63 -4.77 2.61 -0.87
C LYS A 63 -3.72 1.57 -1.26
N ILE A 64 -3.47 0.55 -0.44
CA ILE A 64 -2.56 -0.54 -0.81
C ILE A 64 -3.08 -1.34 -2.00
N ARG A 65 -4.39 -1.61 -2.05
CA ARG A 65 -5.02 -2.23 -3.21
C ARG A 65 -4.86 -1.41 -4.47
N GLU A 66 -5.05 -0.09 -4.39
CA GLU A 66 -4.86 0.82 -5.52
C GLU A 66 -3.41 0.82 -6.00
N LEU A 67 -2.44 0.91 -5.09
CA LEU A 67 -1.01 0.90 -5.42
C LEU A 67 -0.59 -0.43 -6.05
N ALA A 68 -1.02 -1.55 -5.48
CA ALA A 68 -0.79 -2.88 -6.04
C ALA A 68 -1.34 -3.01 -7.46
N GLY A 69 -2.60 -2.61 -7.67
CA GLY A 69 -3.24 -2.67 -8.97
C GLY A 69 -2.59 -1.75 -9.99
N TYR A 70 -2.20 -0.53 -9.58
CA TYR A 70 -1.45 0.39 -10.43
C TYR A 70 -0.10 -0.20 -10.83
N PHE A 71 0.66 -0.73 -9.86
CA PHE A 71 1.96 -1.34 -10.10
C PHE A 71 1.87 -2.50 -11.08
N ASN A 72 0.94 -3.45 -10.84
CA ASN A 72 0.76 -4.60 -11.73
C ASN A 72 0.41 -4.15 -13.15
N ARG A 73 -0.58 -3.27 -13.31
CA ARG A 73 -0.98 -2.80 -14.64
C ARG A 73 0.13 -2.03 -15.36
N ARG A 74 0.95 -1.26 -14.64
CA ARG A 74 1.90 -0.33 -15.27
C ARG A 74 3.30 -0.92 -15.48
N PHE A 75 3.73 -1.85 -14.64
CA PHE A 75 5.12 -2.28 -14.57
C PHE A 75 5.33 -3.79 -14.73
N THR A 76 4.27 -4.58 -14.86
CA THR A 76 4.38 -6.03 -15.04
C THR A 76 3.69 -6.48 -16.34
N GLY A 77 3.68 -7.80 -16.59
CA GLY A 77 3.02 -8.39 -17.75
C GLY A 77 3.63 -7.89 -19.06
N ASP A 78 2.76 -7.55 -20.01
CA ASP A 78 3.11 -7.05 -21.34
C ASP A 78 3.24 -5.52 -21.40
N SER A 79 3.35 -4.84 -20.24
CA SER A 79 3.48 -3.39 -20.22
C SER A 79 4.78 -2.94 -20.90
N SER A 80 4.67 -2.00 -21.84
CA SER A 80 5.82 -1.35 -22.46
C SER A 80 6.61 -0.46 -21.51
N LEU A 81 6.07 -0.12 -20.33
CA LEU A 81 6.82 0.53 -19.26
C LEU A 81 7.35 -0.44 -18.21
N SER A 82 7.23 -1.75 -18.41
CA SER A 82 7.95 -2.69 -17.55
C SER A 82 9.46 -2.57 -17.79
N ILE A 83 10.24 -2.75 -16.72
CA ILE A 83 11.69 -2.78 -16.81
C ILE A 83 12.14 -3.96 -17.68
N PHE A 84 11.40 -5.06 -17.67
CA PHE A 84 11.67 -6.22 -18.51
C PHE A 84 11.47 -5.92 -20.00
N ALA A 85 10.45 -5.16 -20.39
CA ALA A 85 10.28 -4.70 -21.77
C ALA A 85 11.43 -3.77 -22.21
N ILE A 86 11.92 -2.92 -21.31
CA ILE A 86 13.06 -2.04 -21.56
C ILE A 86 14.36 -2.86 -21.67
N ILE A 87 14.58 -3.84 -20.79
CA ILE A 87 15.73 -4.76 -20.89
C ILE A 87 15.67 -5.54 -22.21
N ALA A 88 14.48 -5.96 -22.66
CA ALA A 88 14.32 -6.66 -23.92
C ALA A 88 14.69 -5.81 -25.15
N SER A 89 14.62 -4.47 -25.08
CA SER A 89 15.05 -3.62 -26.20
C SER A 89 16.57 -3.69 -26.44
N LEU A 90 17.34 -4.16 -25.44
CA LEU A 90 18.80 -4.32 -25.54
C LEU A 90 19.22 -5.43 -26.51
N PHE A 91 18.30 -6.30 -26.94
CA PHE A 91 18.59 -7.23 -28.05
C PHE A 91 18.90 -6.50 -29.37
N LYS A 92 18.60 -5.20 -29.49
CA LYS A 92 18.99 -4.36 -30.62
C LYS A 92 20.47 -3.95 -30.60
N VAL A 93 21.15 -4.09 -29.46
CA VAL A 93 22.58 -3.78 -29.31
C VAL A 93 23.38 -5.04 -29.62
N ASP A 94 24.41 -4.95 -30.46
CA ASP A 94 25.23 -6.10 -30.88
C ASP A 94 26.28 -6.47 -29.80
N ASP A 95 25.80 -6.96 -28.65
CA ASP A 95 26.64 -7.46 -27.55
C ASP A 95 26.11 -8.83 -27.04
N PRO A 96 26.84 -9.93 -27.32
CA PRO A 96 26.44 -11.27 -26.88
C PRO A 96 26.32 -11.46 -25.36
N LYS A 97 27.13 -10.73 -24.56
CA LYS A 97 27.04 -10.81 -23.10
C LYS A 97 25.77 -10.13 -22.60
N LEU A 98 25.42 -9.00 -23.20
CA LEU A 98 24.20 -8.26 -22.91
C LEU A 98 22.96 -9.11 -23.22
N TRP A 99 22.97 -9.83 -24.35
CA TRP A 99 21.89 -10.74 -24.72
C TRP A 99 21.72 -11.90 -23.73
N GLN A 100 22.83 -12.43 -23.21
CA GLN A 100 22.77 -13.50 -22.21
C GLN A 100 22.09 -13.01 -20.92
N TRP A 101 22.45 -11.81 -20.45
CA TRP A 101 21.81 -11.19 -19.30
C TRP A 101 20.33 -10.87 -19.56
N ALA A 102 20.01 -10.22 -20.69
CA ALA A 102 18.63 -9.91 -21.06
C ALA A 102 17.74 -11.17 -21.14
N ARG A 103 18.28 -12.30 -21.61
CA ARG A 103 17.58 -13.59 -21.63
C ARG A 103 17.35 -14.16 -20.22
N ALA A 104 18.27 -13.96 -19.29
CA ALA A 104 18.05 -14.35 -17.90
C ALA A 104 16.93 -13.51 -17.26
N CYS A 105 16.84 -12.22 -17.61
CA CYS A 105 15.76 -11.33 -17.20
C CYS A 105 14.39 -11.76 -17.75
N ASP A 106 14.30 -12.31 -18.97
CA ASP A 106 13.03 -12.86 -19.50
C ASP A 106 12.47 -13.99 -18.61
N MET A 107 13.35 -14.88 -18.13
CA MET A 107 12.92 -15.92 -17.20
C MET A 107 12.47 -15.33 -15.85
N ALA A 108 13.20 -14.34 -15.34
CA ALA A 108 12.84 -13.64 -14.11
C ALA A 108 11.48 -12.92 -14.24
N GLN A 109 11.19 -12.30 -15.39
CA GLN A 109 9.92 -11.65 -15.68
C GLN A 109 8.73 -12.59 -15.47
N ARG A 110 8.82 -13.85 -15.94
CA ARG A 110 7.72 -14.83 -15.81
C ARG A 110 7.42 -15.16 -14.35
N ILE A 111 8.47 -15.38 -13.56
CA ILE A 111 8.34 -15.66 -12.12
C ILE A 111 7.77 -14.44 -11.42
N PHE A 112 8.28 -13.25 -11.74
CA PHE A 112 7.85 -11.99 -11.15
C PHE A 112 6.38 -11.68 -11.47
N ASN A 113 5.96 -11.84 -12.73
CA ASN A 113 4.56 -11.68 -13.15
C ASN A 113 3.65 -12.64 -12.41
N THR A 114 4.04 -13.92 -12.30
CA THR A 114 3.27 -14.94 -11.56
C THR A 114 3.10 -14.55 -10.08
N TRP A 115 4.16 -14.02 -9.46
CA TRP A 115 4.10 -13.54 -8.09
C TRP A 115 3.15 -12.35 -7.94
N CYS A 116 3.27 -11.34 -8.82
CA CYS A 116 2.40 -10.16 -8.82
C CYS A 116 0.93 -10.49 -9.08
N ASP A 117 0.64 -11.43 -9.98
CA ASP A 117 -0.72 -11.88 -10.27
C ASP A 117 -1.31 -12.64 -9.08
N SER A 118 -0.54 -13.55 -8.47
CA SER A 118 -0.93 -14.25 -7.25
C SER A 118 -1.21 -13.28 -6.10
N PHE A 119 -0.31 -12.31 -5.88
CA PHE A 119 -0.48 -11.26 -4.89
C PHE A 119 -1.76 -10.44 -5.14
N THR A 120 -1.96 -9.97 -6.38
CA THR A 120 -3.15 -9.18 -6.75
C THR A 120 -4.44 -9.98 -6.58
N SER A 121 -4.45 -11.27 -6.95
CA SER A 121 -5.64 -12.12 -6.81
C SER A 121 -6.04 -12.35 -5.35
N ARG A 122 -5.07 -12.58 -4.46
CA ARG A 122 -5.31 -12.71 -3.00
C ARG A 122 -5.80 -11.40 -2.41
N LEU A 123 -5.14 -10.30 -2.76
CA LEU A 123 -5.51 -8.96 -2.34
C LEU A 123 -6.94 -8.61 -2.73
N GLU A 124 -7.35 -8.94 -3.96
CA GLU A 124 -8.72 -8.72 -4.43
C GLU A 124 -9.74 -9.64 -3.74
N SER A 125 -9.39 -10.91 -3.54
CA SER A 125 -10.25 -11.86 -2.83
C SER A 125 -10.52 -11.41 -1.38
N ASP A 126 -9.49 -10.97 -0.67
CA ASP A 126 -9.62 -10.45 0.69
C ASP A 126 -10.35 -9.11 0.74
N ALA A 127 -10.22 -8.27 -0.29
CA ALA A 127 -11.02 -7.06 -0.42
C ALA A 127 -12.51 -7.39 -0.57
N ARG A 128 -12.86 -8.37 -1.43
CA ARG A 128 -14.24 -8.80 -1.66
C ARG A 128 -14.87 -9.46 -0.44
N THR A 129 -14.09 -10.17 0.37
CA THR A 129 -14.56 -10.84 1.59
C THR A 129 -14.49 -9.98 2.84
N GLY A 130 -14.03 -8.73 2.73
CA GLY A 130 -13.91 -7.79 3.86
C GLY A 130 -12.77 -8.12 4.84
N ARG A 131 -11.83 -9.00 4.45
CA ARG A 131 -10.70 -9.47 5.28
C ARG A 131 -9.42 -8.65 5.05
N LEU A 132 -9.44 -7.74 4.09
CA LEU A 132 -8.27 -6.93 3.74
C LEU A 132 -7.68 -6.13 4.93
N PRO A 133 -8.46 -5.49 5.81
CA PRO A 133 -7.90 -4.77 6.96
C PRO A 133 -7.14 -5.68 7.94
N SER A 134 -7.59 -6.93 8.13
CA SER A 134 -6.91 -7.89 9.01
C SER A 134 -5.57 -8.39 8.44
N HIS A 135 -5.42 -8.42 7.11
CA HIS A 135 -4.20 -8.87 6.44
C HIS A 135 -3.32 -7.72 5.93
N LEU A 136 -3.66 -6.48 6.29
CA LEU A 136 -3.00 -5.27 5.80
C LEU A 136 -1.48 -5.30 5.96
N ARG A 137 -0.99 -5.75 7.13
CA ARG A 137 0.46 -5.85 7.40
C ARG A 137 1.14 -6.85 6.45
N LEU A 138 0.49 -7.98 6.17
CA LEU A 138 1.02 -9.01 5.28
C LEU A 138 1.12 -8.50 3.85
N TYR A 139 0.04 -7.91 3.33
CA TYR A 139 0.04 -7.36 1.97
C TYR A 139 0.99 -6.19 1.79
N LEU A 140 1.12 -5.35 2.83
CA LEU A 140 2.09 -4.26 2.81
C LEU A 140 3.54 -4.78 2.72
N ASN A 141 3.89 -5.75 3.55
CA ASN A 141 5.22 -6.37 3.53
C ASN A 141 5.50 -7.05 2.18
N GLU A 142 4.50 -7.72 1.62
CA GLU A 142 4.67 -8.40 0.34
C GLU A 142 4.81 -7.41 -0.82
N LEU A 143 3.99 -6.35 -0.87
CA LEU A 143 4.13 -5.28 -1.89
C LEU A 143 5.50 -4.59 -1.78
N TRP A 144 6.00 -4.41 -0.56
CA TRP A 144 7.35 -3.91 -0.32
C TRP A 144 8.39 -4.84 -0.96
N LEU A 145 8.34 -6.14 -0.67
CA LEU A 145 9.26 -7.12 -1.25
C LEU A 145 9.19 -7.13 -2.80
N ILE A 146 7.99 -7.11 -3.37
CA ILE A 146 7.76 -7.01 -4.82
C ILE A 146 8.46 -5.77 -5.38
N SER A 147 8.22 -4.60 -4.78
CA SER A 147 8.81 -3.34 -5.24
C SER A 147 10.34 -3.32 -5.12
N SER A 148 10.89 -3.90 -4.03
CA SER A 148 12.33 -3.96 -3.81
C SER A 148 13.01 -4.88 -4.83
N HIS A 149 12.47 -6.07 -5.07
CA HIS A 149 13.04 -6.99 -6.07
C HIS A 149 12.89 -6.44 -7.49
N TYR A 150 11.78 -5.76 -7.77
CA TYR A 150 11.62 -5.08 -9.06
C TYR A 150 12.69 -4.01 -9.27
N TYR A 151 12.98 -3.24 -8.22
CA TYR A 151 14.00 -2.21 -8.26
C TYR A 151 15.40 -2.75 -8.52
N GLU A 152 15.73 -3.97 -8.07
CA GLU A 152 17.02 -4.60 -8.40
C GLU A 152 17.24 -4.72 -9.91
N PHE A 153 16.20 -5.04 -10.69
CA PHE A 153 16.29 -5.06 -12.16
C PHE A 153 16.46 -3.65 -12.75
N VAL A 154 15.83 -2.66 -12.13
CA VAL A 154 15.96 -1.25 -12.53
C VAL A 154 17.40 -0.77 -12.31
N GLU A 155 17.97 -1.09 -11.16
CA GLU A 155 19.34 -0.75 -10.83
C GLU A 155 20.34 -1.44 -11.74
N GLN A 156 20.17 -2.75 -11.98
CA GLN A 156 21.01 -3.50 -12.92
C GLN A 156 20.94 -2.91 -14.35
N PHE A 157 19.75 -2.57 -14.83
CA PHE A 157 19.60 -1.92 -16.13
C PHE A 157 20.36 -0.59 -16.17
N TYR A 158 20.22 0.23 -15.12
CA TYR A 158 20.92 1.52 -15.05
C TYR A 158 22.44 1.34 -15.09
N GLU A 159 23.00 0.40 -14.32
CA GLU A 159 24.44 0.11 -14.32
C GLU A 159 24.97 -0.39 -15.67
N VAL A 160 24.13 -1.10 -16.42
CA VAL A 160 24.43 -1.55 -17.79
C VAL A 160 24.38 -0.35 -18.74
N ALA A 161 23.34 0.47 -18.65
CA ALA A 161 23.11 1.65 -19.46
C ALA A 161 24.22 2.70 -19.32
N GLU A 162 24.86 2.82 -18.15
CA GLU A 162 26.02 3.70 -17.95
C GLU A 162 27.28 3.24 -18.70
N LYS A 163 27.36 1.96 -19.08
CA LYS A 163 28.58 1.34 -19.65
C LYS A 163 28.51 1.14 -21.16
N ILE A 164 27.34 1.32 -21.77
CA ILE A 164 27.11 1.04 -23.18
C ILE A 164 26.38 2.20 -23.86
N GLU A 165 26.58 2.37 -25.16
CA GLU A 165 25.77 3.29 -25.95
C GLU A 165 24.40 2.63 -26.22
N LEU A 166 23.35 3.22 -25.65
CA LEU A 166 21.99 2.75 -25.84
C LEU A 166 21.35 3.34 -27.10
N PRO A 167 20.49 2.57 -27.80
CA PRO A 167 19.64 3.13 -28.83
C PRO A 167 18.77 4.27 -28.24
N PRO A 168 18.62 5.42 -28.94
CA PRO A 168 17.88 6.57 -28.41
C PRO A 168 16.46 6.24 -27.92
N GLU A 169 15.75 5.37 -28.65
CA GLU A 169 14.42 4.87 -28.27
C GLU A 169 14.40 4.19 -26.90
N THR A 170 15.46 3.44 -26.57
CA THR A 170 15.58 2.71 -25.29
C THR A 170 15.80 3.67 -24.13
N SER A 171 16.69 4.66 -24.32
CA SER A 171 16.95 5.69 -23.32
C SER A 171 15.70 6.55 -23.05
N GLU A 172 14.98 6.93 -24.09
CA GLU A 172 13.73 7.69 -23.96
C GLU A 172 12.65 6.89 -23.22
N GLN A 173 12.47 5.62 -23.59
CA GLN A 173 11.52 4.71 -22.94
C GLN A 173 11.87 4.51 -21.46
N TYR A 174 13.15 4.34 -21.14
CA TYR A 174 13.61 4.21 -19.76
C TYR A 174 13.36 5.50 -18.95
N ASN A 175 13.69 6.67 -19.48
CA ASN A 175 13.46 7.94 -18.77
C ASN A 175 11.95 8.19 -18.52
N LYS A 176 11.08 7.78 -19.44
CA LYS A 176 9.62 7.78 -19.22
C LYS A 176 9.22 6.81 -18.11
N PHE A 177 9.80 5.61 -18.08
CA PHE A 177 9.61 4.66 -16.98
C PHE A 177 10.06 5.24 -15.64
N VAL A 178 11.23 5.88 -15.56
CA VAL A 178 11.76 6.50 -14.33
C VAL A 178 10.77 7.50 -13.75
N THR A 179 10.17 8.34 -14.59
CA THR A 179 9.19 9.35 -14.15
C THR A 179 7.98 8.68 -13.49
N GLU A 180 7.38 7.68 -14.14
CA GLU A 180 6.19 6.99 -13.66
C GLU A 180 6.48 6.11 -12.45
N TYR A 181 7.63 5.41 -12.45
CA TYR A 181 8.07 4.59 -11.35
C TYR A 181 8.36 5.42 -10.10
N ASN A 182 9.02 6.57 -10.24
CA ASN A 182 9.32 7.44 -9.11
C ASN A 182 8.05 8.07 -8.52
N ALA A 183 7.06 8.40 -9.36
CA ALA A 183 5.75 8.83 -8.88
C ALA A 183 5.09 7.72 -8.03
N PHE A 184 5.08 6.47 -8.52
CA PHE A 184 4.60 5.32 -7.75
C PHE A 184 5.37 5.11 -6.43
N ALA A 185 6.71 5.13 -6.49
CA ALA A 185 7.56 4.92 -5.33
C ALA A 185 7.31 5.97 -4.25
N GLN A 186 7.13 7.23 -4.63
CA GLN A 186 6.78 8.32 -3.70
C GLN A 186 5.42 8.07 -3.06
N ASP A 187 4.41 7.76 -3.86
CA ASP A 187 3.06 7.43 -3.40
C ASP A 187 3.05 6.24 -2.42
N PHE A 188 3.92 5.26 -2.67
CA PHE A 188 4.08 4.10 -1.82
C PHE A 188 4.78 4.44 -0.50
N ARG A 189 5.87 5.23 -0.52
CA ARG A 189 6.54 5.76 0.68
C ARG A 189 5.59 6.55 1.57
N ASP A 190 4.77 7.40 0.98
CA ASP A 190 3.78 8.20 1.71
C ASP A 190 2.70 7.32 2.33
N SER A 191 2.29 6.26 1.63
CA SER A 191 1.33 5.28 2.13
C SER A 191 1.90 4.46 3.29
N ILE A 192 3.15 4.01 3.21
CA ILE A 192 3.86 3.34 4.32
C ILE A 192 3.99 4.28 5.53
N SER A 193 4.35 5.55 5.31
CA SER A 193 4.49 6.55 6.38
C SER A 193 3.19 6.77 7.14
N LYS A 194 2.06 6.81 6.42
CA LYS A 194 0.71 6.87 7.02
C LYS A 194 0.38 5.58 7.77
N LEU A 195 0.65 4.42 7.16
CA LEU A 195 0.38 3.11 7.74
C LEU A 195 1.18 2.83 9.01
N ARG A 196 2.43 3.30 9.10
CA ARG A 196 3.25 3.14 10.31
C ARG A 196 2.59 3.77 11.55
N LYS A 197 1.89 4.90 11.37
CA LYS A 197 1.15 5.57 12.45
C LYS A 197 -0.03 4.75 12.96
N VAL A 198 -0.71 4.00 12.08
CA VAL A 198 -1.98 3.30 12.37
C VAL A 198 -1.78 1.82 12.73
N ALA A 199 -0.89 1.14 12.00
CA ALA A 199 -0.69 -0.30 12.03
C ALA A 199 0.65 -0.75 12.66
N LYS A 200 1.51 0.19 13.11
CA LYS A 200 2.82 -0.09 13.71
C LYS A 200 3.66 -1.07 12.87
N THR A 201 3.77 -0.78 11.58
CA THR A 201 4.53 -1.59 10.63
C THR A 201 6.04 -1.44 10.90
N GLN A 202 6.81 -2.49 10.62
CA GLN A 202 8.29 -2.49 10.75
C GLN A 202 8.99 -1.95 9.50
N ILE A 203 8.27 -1.73 8.39
CA ILE A 203 8.85 -1.18 7.16
C ILE A 203 9.20 0.30 7.37
N GLU A 204 10.45 0.64 7.05
CA GLU A 204 10.91 2.02 7.07
C GLU A 204 10.61 2.70 5.72
N PRO A 205 9.90 3.83 5.68
CA PRO A 205 9.58 4.52 4.42
C PRO A 205 10.78 4.79 3.50
N PRO A 206 11.99 5.17 3.99
CA PRO A 206 13.15 5.39 3.14
C PRO A 206 13.63 4.16 2.35
N SER A 207 13.18 2.95 2.71
CA SER A 207 13.61 1.69 2.08
C SER A 207 13.10 1.48 0.65
N ILE A 208 12.04 2.19 0.22
CA ILE A 208 11.57 2.16 -1.17
C ILE A 208 12.53 2.97 -2.02
N GLN A 209 13.13 2.42 -3.06
CA GLN A 209 14.16 3.14 -3.83
C GLN A 209 13.58 3.86 -5.06
N PHE A 210 14.24 4.95 -5.48
CA PHE A 210 13.88 5.71 -6.69
C PHE A 210 14.82 5.36 -7.84
N ALA A 211 14.26 5.20 -9.02
CA ALA A 211 15.03 4.99 -10.24
C ALA A 211 15.79 6.28 -10.63
N ARG A 212 16.98 6.11 -11.19
CA ARG A 212 17.85 7.18 -11.67
C ARG A 212 17.59 7.44 -13.16
N GLU A 213 17.54 8.71 -13.57
CA GLU A 213 17.46 9.10 -14.98
C GLU A 213 18.81 8.89 -15.67
N LEU A 214 18.78 8.50 -16.95
CA LEU A 214 19.97 8.48 -17.79
C LEU A 214 20.29 9.91 -18.23
N ALA A 215 21.56 10.29 -18.12
CA ALA A 215 22.04 11.55 -18.68
C ALA A 215 21.73 11.57 -20.19
N LYS A 216 21.24 12.72 -20.68
CA LYS A 216 21.00 12.94 -22.11
C LYS A 216 22.30 13.02 -22.89
#